data_AF-A0AAW5IEF7-F1
#
_entry.id   AF-A0AAW5IEF7-F1
#
_cell.length_a   1.000
_cell.length_b   1.000
_cell.length_c   1.000
_cell.angle_alpha   90.00
_cell.angle_beta   90.00
_cell.angle_gamma   90.00
#
_symmetry.space_group_name_H-M   'P 1'
#
loop_
_entity.id
_entity.type
_entity.pdbx_description
1 polymer ?
#
loop_
_entity_poly.entity_id
_entity_poly.type
_entity_poly.pdbx_seq_one_letter_code
_entity_poly.pdbx_strand_id
1 'polypeptide(L)' 'MKQKLQQIASDLERINRDLRREEQVMSAELRDRRAKGLEGKAAIEHYNEWMKAAGMEHLKVR' A
#
# COMPACT_ATOMS: atom_id res chain seq x y z
N MET A 1 -14.87 20.90 22.32
CA MET A 1 -15.31 20.40 21.00
C MET A 1 -14.36 20.79 19.87
N LYS A 2 -13.97 22.07 19.73
CA LYS A 2 -13.04 22.55 18.68
C LYS A 2 -11.73 21.76 18.56
N GLN A 3 -11.06 21.46 19.67
CA GLN A 3 -9.81 20.68 19.69
C GLN A 3 -10.00 19.23 19.21
N LYS A 4 -11.10 18.57 19.58
CA LYS A 4 -11.40 17.20 19.12
C LYS A 4 -11.62 17.15 17.61
N LEU A 5 -12.31 18.14 17.05
CA LEU A 5 -12.52 18.23 15.60
C LEU A 5 -11.21 18.48 14.84
N GLN A 6 -10.31 19.30 15.38
CA GLN A 6 -8.97 19.53 14.79
C GLN A 6 -8.12 18.27 14.82
N GLN A 7 -8.18 17.50 15.91
CA GLN A 7 -7.51 16.21 15.99
C GLN A 7 -8.04 15.23 14.94
N ILE A 8 -9.37 15.09 14.81
CA ILE A 8 -10.00 14.24 13.81
C ILE A 8 -9.59 14.65 12.39
N ALA A 9 -9.60 15.94 12.08
CA ALA A 9 -9.16 16.43 10.77
C ALA A 9 -7.69 16.05 10.47
N SER A 10 -6.81 16.22 11.46
CA SER A 10 -5.38 15.87 11.33
C SER A 10 -5.16 14.37 11.13
N ASP A 11 -5.93 13.55 11.85
CA ASP A 11 -5.89 12.09 11.71
C ASP A 11 -6.39 11.65 10.33
N LEU A 12 -7.46 12.26 9.82
CA LEU A 12 -7.98 11.99 8.47
C LEU A 12 -6.99 12.39 7.37
N GLU A 13 -6.30 13.51 7.53
CA GLU A 13 -5.24 13.91 6.59
C GLU A 13 -4.07 12.93 6.58
N ARG A 14 -3.68 12.42 7.75
CA ARG A 14 -2.65 11.37 7.85
C ARG A 14 -3.10 10.10 7.15
N ILE A 15 -4.31 9.61 7.47
CA ILE A 15 -4.88 8.41 6.84
C ILE A 15 -4.93 8.55 5.31
N ASN A 16 -5.38 9.70 4.79
CA ASN A 16 -5.44 9.94 3.35
C ASN A 16 -4.03 9.92 2.70
N ARG A 17 -3.00 10.47 3.36
CA ARG A 17 -1.62 10.37 2.86
C ARG A 17 -1.11 8.94 2.85
N ASP A 18 -1.38 8.18 3.91
CA ASP A 18 -0.96 6.78 4.02
C ASP A 18 -1.62 5.92 2.94
N LEU A 19 -2.93 6.06 2.74
CA LEU A 19 -3.69 5.36 1.69
C LEU A 19 -3.16 5.67 0.29
N ARG A 20 -2.86 6.94 -0.01
CA ARG A 20 -2.29 7.31 -1.32
C ARG A 20 -0.92 6.70 -1.55
N ARG A 21 -0.10 6.62 -0.49
CA ARG A 21 1.22 5.99 -0.58
C ARG A 21 1.08 4.49 -0.87
N GLU A 22 0.18 3.81 -0.17
CA GLU A 22 -0.11 2.39 -0.40
C GLU A 22 -0.61 2.14 -1.83
N GLU A 23 -1.57 2.94 -2.30
CA GLU A 23 -2.09 2.86 -3.67
C GLU A 23 -0.99 3.01 -4.73
N GLN A 24 -0.07 3.96 -4.54
CA GLN A 24 1.04 4.20 -5.47
C GLN A 24 1.97 2.99 -5.56
N VAL A 25 2.33 2.40 -4.42
CA VAL A 25 3.20 1.21 -4.36
C VAL A 25 2.50 0.01 -5.02
N MET A 26 1.25 -0.27 -4.64
CA MET A 26 0.48 -1.38 -5.22
C MET A 26 0.25 -1.21 -6.73
N SER A 27 -0.02 0.01 -7.19
CA SER A 27 -0.22 0.28 -8.62
C SER A 27 1.07 0.10 -9.43
N ALA A 28 2.22 0.47 -8.85
CA ALA A 28 3.51 0.27 -9.47
C ALA A 28 3.91 -1.22 -9.50
N GLU A 29 3.65 -1.96 -8.42
CA GLU A 29 3.83 -3.42 -8.36
C GLU A 29 3.01 -4.10 -9.45
N LEU A 30 1.73 -3.77 -9.55
CA LEU A 30 0.83 -4.42 -10.50
C LEU A 30 1.29 -4.23 -11.94
N ARG A 31 1.82 -3.04 -12.27
CA ARG A 31 2.40 -2.77 -13.59
C ARG A 31 3.63 -3.61 -13.85
N ASP A 32 4.56 -3.69 -12.90
CA ASP A 32 5.79 -4.49 -13.02
C ASP A 32 5.49 -5.98 -13.13
N ARG A 33 4.58 -6.49 -12.28
CA ARG A 33 4.11 -7.87 -12.28
C ARG A 33 3.49 -8.27 -13.63
N ARG A 34 2.63 -7.41 -14.19
CA ARG A 34 2.01 -7.62 -15.51
C ARG A 34 3.04 -7.58 -16.64
N ALA A 35 3.98 -6.64 -16.61
CA ALA A 35 5.05 -6.57 -17.60
C ALA A 35 5.93 -7.82 -17.61
N LYS A 36 6.08 -8.47 -16.46
CA LYS A 36 6.81 -9.74 -16.29
C LYS A 36 5.98 -10.99 -16.55
N GLY A 37 4.67 -10.86 -16.79
CA GLY A 37 3.76 -12.00 -17.00
C GLY A 37 3.72 -12.96 -15.81
N LEU A 38 3.91 -12.47 -14.57
CA LEU A 38 3.94 -13.32 -13.39
C LEU A 38 2.52 -13.72 -12.98
N GLU A 39 2.34 -15.01 -12.69
CA GLU A 39 1.07 -15.60 -12.27
C GLU A 39 1.25 -16.54 -11.07
N GLY A 40 0.13 -16.91 -10.44
CA GLY A 40 0.09 -17.86 -9.33
C GLY A 40 1.05 -17.52 -8.19
N LYS A 41 1.87 -18.50 -7.79
CA LYS A 41 2.81 -18.34 -6.67
C LYS A 41 3.86 -17.25 -6.93
N ALA A 42 4.35 -17.12 -8.16
CA ALA A 42 5.35 -16.11 -8.51
C ALA A 42 4.78 -14.68 -8.39
N ALA A 43 3.50 -14.51 -8.74
CA ALA A 43 2.79 -13.24 -8.55
C ALA A 43 2.67 -12.85 -7.06
N ILE A 44 2.42 -13.82 -6.19
CA ILE A 44 2.29 -13.62 -4.73
C ILE A 44 3.64 -13.26 -4.11
N GLU A 45 4.69 -14.01 -4.44
CA GLU A 45 6.05 -13.75 -3.95
C GLU A 45 6.53 -12.35 -4.37
N HIS A 46 6.32 -12.01 -5.64
CA HIS A 46 6.67 -10.69 -6.17
C HIS A 46 5.97 -9.54 -5.44
N TYR A 47 4.66 -9.65 -5.25
CA TYR A 47 3.87 -8.67 -4.52
C TYR A 47 4.33 -8.52 -3.06
N ASN A 48 4.58 -9.64 -2.38
CA ASN A 48 4.98 -9.63 -0.98
C ASN A 48 6.36 -8.99 -0.77
N GLU A 49 7.30 -9.18 -1.69
CA GLU A 49 8.60 -8.51 -1.66
C GLU A 49 8.48 -7.00 -1.90
N TRP A 50 7.60 -6.56 -2.80
CA TRP A 50 7.30 -5.13 -2.98
C TRP A 50 6.72 -4.50 -1.71
N MET A 51 5.73 -5.15 -1.09
CA MET A 51 5.13 -4.67 0.17
C MET A 51 6.18 -4.62 1.28
N LYS A 52 7.05 -5.63 1.38
CA LYS A 52 8.16 -5.63 2.35
C LYS A 52 9.13 -4.47 2.12
N ALA A 53 9.58 -4.27 0.88
CA ALA A 53 10.51 -3.20 0.53
C ALA A 53 9.94 -1.80 0.80
N ALA A 54 8.62 -1.63 0.68
CA ALA A 54 7.93 -0.39 0.98
C ALA A 54 7.59 -0.18 2.47
N GLY A 55 7.87 -1.18 3.33
CA GLY A 55 7.48 -1.17 4.75
C GLY A 55 5.99 -1.41 5.00
N MET A 56 5.29 -2.00 4.04
CA MET A 56 3.84 -2.26 4.04
C MET A 56 3.53 -3.74 4.33
N GLU A 57 4.21 -4.32 5.33
CA GLU A 57 4.09 -5.76 5.61
C GLU A 57 2.68 -6.21 5.97
N HIS A 58 1.85 -5.30 6.48
CA HIS A 58 0.43 -5.53 6.77
C HIS A 58 -0.42 -5.80 5.53
N LEU A 59 0.09 -5.49 4.33
CA LEU A 59 -0.59 -5.73 3.06
C LEU A 59 -0.19 -7.05 2.38
N LYS A 60 0.73 -7.83 2.95
CA LYS A 60 1.16 -9.12 2.37
C LYS A 60 0.01 -10.13 2.29
N VAL A 61 0.04 -10.97 1.25
CA VAL A 61 -0.98 -12.00 0.97
C VAL A 61 -0.38 -13.41 1.02
N ARG A 62 -1.23 -14.43 1.15
CA ARG A 62 -0.85 -15.85 1.19
C ARG A 62 -1.13 -16.55 -0.13
#